data_AF-A0A094JJ97-F1
#
_entry.id   AF-A0A094JJ97-F1
#
_cell.length_a   1.000
_cell.length_b   1.000
_cell.length_c   1.000
_cell.angle_alpha   90.00
_cell.angle_beta   90.00
_cell.angle_gamma   90.00
#
_symmetry.space_group_name_H-M   'P 1'
#
loop_
_entity.id
_entity.type
_entity.pdbx_description
1 polymer ?
#
loop_
_entity_poly.entity_id
_entity_poly.type
_entity_poly.pdbx_seq_one_letter_code
_entity_poly.pdbx_strand_id
1 'polypeptide(L)'
;MSRSCITALLLWLTALALPAYAEQKLQVGHYDIHYTALPSTFISPAVAQTYGIQRSRYLALVNIVVIDQLKPNNGYTQVEISGIATNLLEARFKLKFREIREGQSIYYLAQLPYRDTEEIHFHLAIKHQDDLNTKLNFSQQFFND
;
A
#
# COMPACT_ATOMS: atom_id res chain seq x y z
N MET A 1 -0.44 38.57 35.24
CA MET A 1 -1.03 37.23 34.99
C MET A 1 -2.01 37.42 33.83
N SER A 2 -1.86 36.92 32.60
CA SER A 2 -1.63 35.53 32.20
C SER A 2 -1.16 35.42 30.72
N ARG A 3 -0.26 36.29 30.24
CA ARG A 3 0.33 36.15 28.88
C ARG A 3 1.12 34.83 28.69
N SER A 4 1.57 34.21 29.79
CA SER A 4 2.21 32.88 29.78
C SER A 4 1.25 31.70 29.60
N CYS A 5 -0.07 31.86 29.72
CA CYS A 5 -1.01 30.76 29.50
C CYS A 5 -1.26 30.48 28.01
N ILE A 6 -1.11 31.46 27.12
CA ILE A 6 -1.37 31.29 25.69
C ILE A 6 -0.22 30.52 25.00
N THR A 7 1.02 30.75 25.44
CA THR A 7 2.19 30.02 24.91
C THR A 7 2.23 28.55 25.31
N ALA A 8 1.60 28.17 26.44
CA ALA A 8 1.50 26.78 26.85
C ALA A 8 0.47 25.98 26.02
N LEU A 9 -0.56 26.66 25.48
CA LEU A 9 -1.62 26.01 24.71
C LEU A 9 -1.19 25.68 23.26
N LEU A 10 -0.33 26.51 22.65
CA LEU A 10 0.21 26.24 21.30
C LEU A 10 1.19 25.07 21.24
N LEU A 11 1.88 24.77 22.34
CA LEU A 11 2.85 23.66 22.43
C LEU A 11 2.17 22.29 22.62
N TRP A 12 0.88 22.25 22.92
CA TRP A 12 0.15 20.99 23.10
C TRP A 12 -0.49 20.46 21.82
N LEU A 13 -0.68 21.31 20.80
CA LEU A 13 -1.26 20.90 19.51
C LEU A 13 -0.29 20.15 18.59
N THR A 14 1.03 20.22 18.83
CA THR A 14 2.04 19.57 17.98
C THR A 14 2.28 18.09 18.32
N ALA A 15 1.66 17.55 19.38
CA ALA A 15 1.90 16.18 19.85
C ALA A 15 1.00 15.10 19.19
N LEU A 16 0.14 15.45 18.24
CA LEU A 16 -0.77 14.52 17.54
C LEU A 16 -0.34 14.23 16.08
N ALA A 17 0.96 14.26 15.79
CA ALA A 17 1.47 13.75 14.52
C ALA A 17 1.31 12.23 14.46
N LEU A 18 0.12 11.75 14.11
CA LEU A 18 -0.10 10.35 13.77
C LEU A 18 0.79 9.99 12.57
N PRO A 19 1.40 8.79 12.53
CA PRO A 19 2.14 8.35 11.36
C PRO A 19 1.20 8.30 10.15
N ALA A 20 1.42 9.19 9.18
CA ALA A 20 0.73 9.14 7.91
C ALA A 20 1.43 8.09 7.02
N TYR A 21 0.71 7.04 6.63
CA TYR A 21 1.17 6.10 5.60
C TYR A 21 1.06 6.83 4.26
N ALA A 22 2.18 7.28 3.72
CA ALA A 22 2.22 7.97 2.44
C ALA A 22 1.97 6.96 1.32
N GLU A 23 0.89 7.18 0.55
CA GLU A 23 0.70 6.50 -0.72
C GLU A 23 1.83 6.86 -1.68
N GLN A 24 2.43 5.85 -2.30
CA GLN A 24 3.58 6.01 -3.19
C GLN A 24 3.15 5.78 -4.64
N LYS A 25 3.86 6.44 -5.58
CA LYS A 25 3.54 6.40 -7.01
C LYS A 25 4.81 6.23 -7.85
N LEU A 26 4.76 5.30 -8.81
CA LEU A 26 5.73 5.17 -9.89
C LEU A 26 5.04 5.53 -11.21
N GLN A 27 5.61 6.45 -11.99
CA GLN A 27 5.09 6.79 -13.31
C GLN A 27 5.91 6.10 -14.41
N VAL A 28 5.23 5.49 -15.38
CA VAL A 28 5.82 4.85 -16.56
C VAL A 28 5.05 5.28 -17.80
N GLY A 29 5.63 6.19 -18.59
CA GLY A 29 4.91 6.84 -19.68
C GLY A 29 3.68 7.59 -19.14
N HIS A 30 2.50 7.26 -19.66
CA HIS A 30 1.21 7.80 -19.22
C HIS A 30 0.53 6.94 -18.13
N TYR A 31 1.19 5.89 -17.64
CA TYR A 31 0.67 5.07 -16.54
C TYR A 31 1.20 5.55 -15.19
N ASP A 32 0.29 5.77 -14.25
CA ASP A 32 0.56 5.95 -12.84
C ASP A 32 0.31 4.62 -12.10
N ILE A 33 1.35 4.09 -11.45
CA ILE A 33 1.29 2.89 -10.64
C ILE A 33 1.35 3.32 -9.18
N HIS A 34 0.20 3.30 -8.52
CA HIS A 34 0.04 3.59 -7.11
C HIS A 34 0.24 2.32 -6.29
N TYR A 35 0.99 2.43 -5.20
CA TYR A 35 1.29 1.29 -4.34
C TYR A 35 1.31 1.69 -2.87
N THR A 36 0.77 0.80 -2.05
CA THR A 36 0.77 0.92 -0.59
C THR A 36 1.01 -0.45 0.02
N ALA A 37 1.70 -0.45 1.16
CA ALA A 37 1.87 -1.64 1.98
C ALA A 37 1.69 -1.26 3.45
N LEU A 38 0.79 -1.95 4.14
CA LEU A 38 0.37 -1.61 5.51
C LEU A 38 0.05 -2.87 6.33
N PRO A 39 0.09 -2.81 7.67
CA PRO A 39 -0.46 -3.88 8.50
C PRO A 39 -1.94 -4.09 8.21
N SER A 40 -2.38 -5.34 8.04
CA SER A 40 -3.78 -5.65 7.69
C SER A 40 -4.79 -5.21 8.76
N THR A 41 -4.35 -4.95 9.99
CA THR A 41 -5.17 -4.41 11.09
C THR A 41 -5.73 -3.02 10.80
N PHE A 42 -5.07 -2.25 9.93
CA PHE A 42 -5.45 -0.89 9.53
C PHE A 42 -6.67 -0.88 8.62
N ILE A 43 -6.95 -2.01 7.96
CA ILE A 43 -8.17 -2.16 7.19
C ILE A 43 -9.35 -2.30 8.14
N SER A 44 -10.42 -1.55 7.88
CA SER A 44 -11.61 -1.60 8.71
C SER A 44 -12.25 -3.01 8.70
N PRO A 45 -12.93 -3.44 9.77
CA PRO A 45 -13.58 -4.74 9.82
C PRO A 45 -14.54 -4.98 8.64
N ALA A 46 -15.31 -3.95 8.26
CA ALA A 46 -16.27 -4.03 7.17
C ALA A 46 -15.59 -4.26 5.82
N VAL A 47 -14.56 -3.48 5.50
CA VAL A 47 -13.78 -3.63 4.26
C VAL A 47 -13.10 -4.99 4.20
N ALA A 48 -12.52 -5.41 5.32
CA ALA A 48 -11.87 -6.71 5.41
C ALA A 48 -12.85 -7.86 5.19
N GLN A 49 -14.06 -7.78 5.74
CA GLN A 49 -15.12 -8.75 5.50
C GLN A 49 -15.55 -8.76 4.03
N THR A 50 -15.80 -7.59 3.45
CA THR A 50 -16.26 -7.46 2.06
C THR A 50 -15.29 -8.09 1.06
N TYR A 51 -13.97 -7.89 1.24
CA TYR A 51 -12.98 -8.43 0.29
C TYR A 51 -12.25 -9.68 0.78
N GLY A 52 -12.66 -10.27 1.91
CA GLY A 52 -12.01 -11.45 2.48
C GLY A 52 -10.55 -11.22 2.84
N ILE A 53 -10.23 -10.06 3.41
CA ILE A 53 -8.89 -9.74 3.93
C ILE A 53 -8.81 -10.25 5.36
N GLN A 54 -7.83 -11.12 5.65
CA GLN A 54 -7.60 -11.56 7.01
C GLN A 54 -6.89 -10.45 7.80
N ARG A 55 -7.53 -9.93 8.84
CA ARG A 55 -6.91 -8.95 9.76
C ARG A 55 -6.07 -9.68 10.80
N SER A 56 -4.79 -9.33 10.90
CA SER A 56 -3.85 -9.90 11.87
C SER A 56 -2.65 -8.99 12.05
N ARG A 57 -2.12 -8.90 13.29
CA ARG A 57 -0.86 -8.21 13.60
C ARG A 57 0.38 -8.84 12.95
N TYR A 58 0.21 -9.97 12.27
CA TYR A 58 1.28 -10.69 11.58
C TYR A 58 1.09 -10.75 10.06
N LEU A 59 0.09 -10.03 9.54
CA LEU A 59 -0.19 -9.99 8.11
C LEU A 59 -0.11 -8.57 7.60
N ALA A 60 0.74 -8.38 6.59
CA ALA A 60 0.78 -7.17 5.79
C ALA A 60 -0.21 -7.32 4.62
N LEU A 61 -0.72 -6.19 4.15
CA LEU A 61 -1.49 -6.07 2.92
C LEU A 61 -0.73 -5.13 1.99
N VAL A 62 -0.43 -5.60 0.78
CA VAL A 62 0.03 -4.76 -0.32
C VAL A 62 -1.13 -4.52 -1.29
N ASN A 63 -1.32 -3.27 -1.69
CA ASN A 63 -2.32 -2.84 -2.65
C ASN A 63 -1.64 -2.10 -3.81
N ILE A 64 -1.96 -2.52 -5.03
CA ILE A 64 -1.47 -1.92 -6.28
C ILE A 64 -2.66 -1.47 -7.12
N VAL A 65 -2.57 -0.24 -7.62
CA VAL A 65 -3.55 0.37 -8.52
C VAL A 65 -2.81 0.94 -9.72
N VAL A 66 -3.30 0.70 -10.93
CA VAL A 66 -2.70 1.24 -12.16
C VAL A 66 -3.72 2.15 -12.84
N ILE A 67 -3.31 3.37 -13.13
CA ILE A 67 -4.11 4.41 -13.77
C ILE A 67 -3.45 4.79 -15.10
N ASP A 68 -4.20 4.73 -16.18
CA ASP A 68 -3.86 5.26 -17.50
C ASP A 68 -4.39 6.70 -17.59
N GLN A 69 -3.48 7.67 -17.59
CA GLN A 69 -3.83 9.09 -17.60
C GLN A 69 -4.53 9.56 -18.89
N LEU A 70 -4.50 8.76 -19.95
CA LEU A 70 -5.13 9.09 -21.23
C LEU A 70 -6.60 8.62 -21.30
N LYS A 71 -7.02 7.74 -20.38
CA LYS A 71 -8.38 7.20 -20.36
C LYS A 71 -9.33 8.07 -19.52
N PRO A 72 -10.61 8.21 -19.95
CA PRO A 72 -11.64 8.86 -19.14
C PRO A 72 -12.00 8.02 -17.91
N ASN A 73 -12.82 8.56 -17.01
CA ASN A 73 -13.33 7.88 -15.81
C ASN A 73 -12.21 7.35 -14.87
N ASN A 74 -11.28 8.23 -14.51
CA ASN A 74 -10.16 7.97 -13.60
C ASN A 74 -9.11 6.96 -14.12
N GLY A 75 -9.28 6.39 -15.32
CA GLY A 75 -8.22 5.65 -16.03
C GLY A 75 -7.79 4.32 -15.41
N TYR A 76 -8.50 3.78 -14.41
CA TYR A 76 -8.18 2.49 -13.81
C TYR A 76 -7.99 1.41 -14.89
N THR A 77 -6.82 0.79 -14.90
CA THR A 77 -6.39 -0.10 -15.97
C THR A 77 -6.08 -1.47 -15.42
N GLN A 78 -6.70 -2.48 -16.03
CA GLN A 78 -6.44 -3.87 -15.72
C GLN A 78 -5.03 -4.26 -16.17
N VAL A 79 -4.27 -4.94 -15.31
CA VAL A 79 -2.90 -5.36 -15.59
C VAL A 79 -2.67 -6.83 -15.22
N GLU A 80 -1.68 -7.43 -15.85
CA GLU A 80 -1.05 -8.64 -15.34
C GLU A 80 -0.05 -8.24 -14.27
N ILE A 81 -0.18 -8.80 -13.07
CA ILE A 81 0.72 -8.53 -11.95
C ILE A 81 1.24 -9.83 -11.32
N SER A 82 2.54 -9.86 -11.09
CA SER A 82 3.19 -10.93 -10.32
C SER A 82 4.32 -10.35 -9.50
N GLY A 83 4.75 -11.08 -8.47
CA GLY A 83 5.87 -10.61 -7.68
C GLY A 83 6.21 -11.49 -6.51
N ILE A 84 7.31 -11.12 -5.87
CA ILE A 84 7.76 -11.68 -4.60
C ILE A 84 8.00 -10.56 -3.60
N ALA A 85 8.00 -10.92 -2.34
CA ALA A 85 8.52 -10.11 -1.26
C ALA A 85 9.68 -10.84 -0.59
N THR A 86 10.65 -10.09 -0.09
CA THR A 86 11.80 -10.63 0.65
C THR A 86 12.04 -9.83 1.92
N ASN A 87 12.42 -10.50 3.00
CA ASN A 87 12.91 -9.82 4.21
C ASN A 87 14.45 -9.74 4.22
N LEU A 88 15.01 -9.10 5.24
CA LEU A 88 16.46 -8.99 5.45
C LEU A 88 17.17 -10.35 5.68
N LEU A 89 16.41 -11.39 6.03
CA LEU A 89 16.91 -12.77 6.16
C LEU A 89 16.85 -13.54 4.83
N GLU A 90 16.61 -12.84 3.72
CA GLU A 90 16.45 -13.38 2.37
C GLU A 90 15.31 -14.41 2.21
N ALA A 91 14.40 -14.51 3.19
CA ALA A 91 13.21 -15.34 3.07
C ALA A 91 12.30 -14.79 1.98
N ARG A 92 11.84 -15.65 1.07
CA ARG A 92 11.07 -15.25 -0.11
C ARG A 92 9.59 -15.64 0.02
N PHE A 93 8.71 -14.68 -0.21
CA PHE A 93 7.26 -14.87 -0.19
C PHE A 93 6.69 -14.60 -1.57
N LYS A 94 6.05 -15.60 -2.19
CA LYS A 94 5.31 -15.37 -3.44
C LYS A 94 4.04 -14.59 -3.14
N LEU A 95 3.87 -13.46 -3.81
CA LEU A 95 2.68 -12.62 -3.65
C LEU A 95 1.54 -13.19 -4.49
N LYS A 96 0.43 -13.54 -3.81
CA LYS A 96 -0.79 -14.04 -4.43
C LYS A 96 -1.78 -12.89 -4.56
N PHE A 97 -1.66 -12.12 -5.65
CA PHE A 97 -2.55 -11.01 -5.93
C PHE A 97 -3.95 -11.50 -6.29
N ARG A 98 -4.95 -10.82 -5.72
CA ARG A 98 -6.35 -10.91 -6.10
C ARG A 98 -6.80 -9.57 -6.66
N GLU A 99 -7.47 -9.61 -7.81
CA GLU A 99 -8.11 -8.44 -8.38
C GLU A 99 -9.45 -8.20 -7.69
N ILE A 100 -9.69 -6.96 -7.25
CA ILE A 100 -10.94 -6.50 -6.64
C ILE A 100 -11.48 -5.37 -7.51
N ARG A 101 -12.79 -5.40 -7.80
CA ARG A 101 -13.46 -4.41 -8.64
C ARG A 101 -14.60 -3.73 -7.91
N GLU A 102 -14.62 -2.40 -7.96
CA GLU A 102 -15.71 -1.57 -7.43
C GLU A 102 -16.10 -0.50 -8.43
N GLY A 103 -17.24 -0.70 -9.10
CA GLY A 103 -17.60 0.14 -10.24
C GLY A 103 -16.51 0.03 -11.33
N GLN A 104 -15.77 1.12 -11.53
CA GLN A 104 -14.64 1.19 -12.47
C GLN A 104 -13.27 1.02 -11.80
N SER A 105 -13.20 1.06 -10.47
CA SER A 105 -11.94 0.93 -9.74
C SER A 105 -11.44 -0.51 -9.77
N ILE A 106 -10.12 -0.67 -9.95
CA ILE A 106 -9.43 -1.97 -9.97
C ILE A 106 -8.28 -1.93 -8.97
N TYR A 107 -8.27 -2.86 -8.03
CA TYR A 107 -7.25 -3.01 -7.00
C TYR A 107 -6.63 -4.40 -7.05
N TYR A 108 -5.32 -4.48 -6.88
CA TYR A 108 -4.60 -5.76 -6.76
C TYR A 108 -4.08 -5.91 -5.34
N LEU A 109 -4.71 -6.82 -4.59
CA LEU A 109 -4.40 -7.04 -3.18
C LEU A 109 -3.66 -8.35 -2.98
N ALA A 110 -2.56 -8.33 -2.22
CA ALA A 110 -1.91 -9.54 -1.73
C ALA A 110 -1.61 -9.43 -0.23
N GLN A 111 -1.73 -10.55 0.48
CA GLN A 111 -1.34 -10.66 1.89
C GLN A 111 -0.08 -11.50 2.03
N LEU A 112 0.78 -11.11 2.96
CA LEU A 112 2.00 -11.82 3.30
C LEU A 112 2.24 -11.79 4.82
N PRO A 113 2.84 -12.85 5.39
CA PRO A 113 3.25 -12.83 6.77
C PRO A 113 4.43 -11.88 6.96
N TYR A 114 4.48 -11.22 8.11
CA TYR A 114 5.65 -10.48 8.56
C TYR A 114 5.81 -10.64 10.09
N ARG A 115 7.02 -10.40 10.58
CA ARG A 115 7.39 -10.41 12.00
C ARG A 115 7.40 -9.00 12.56
N ASP A 116 7.43 -8.89 13.87
CA ASP A 116 7.52 -7.57 14.50
C ASP A 116 8.79 -6.81 14.05
N THR A 117 8.63 -5.55 13.69
CA THR A 117 9.70 -4.65 13.26
C THR A 117 10.55 -5.25 12.13
N GLU A 118 9.91 -5.54 10.99
CA GLU A 118 10.55 -6.18 9.84
C GLU A 118 10.49 -5.26 8.60
N GLU A 119 11.64 -5.08 7.93
CA GLU A 119 11.68 -4.48 6.59
C GLU A 119 11.39 -5.57 5.55
N ILE A 120 10.44 -5.28 4.67
CA ILE A 120 10.11 -6.13 3.53
C ILE A 120 10.38 -5.37 2.24
N HIS A 121 11.16 -6.00 1.35
CA HIS A 121 11.41 -5.56 -0.01
C HIS A 121 10.43 -6.24 -0.96
N PHE A 122 9.70 -5.46 -1.73
CA PHE A 122 8.75 -5.92 -2.73
C PHE A 122 9.37 -5.83 -4.12
N HIS A 123 9.18 -6.89 -4.91
CA HIS A 123 9.66 -6.99 -6.29
C HIS A 123 8.53 -7.44 -7.19
N LEU A 124 7.94 -6.48 -7.90
CA LEU A 124 6.74 -6.70 -8.71
C LEU A 124 7.06 -6.52 -10.20
N ALA A 125 6.44 -7.34 -11.03
CA ALA A 125 6.38 -7.17 -12.48
C ALA A 125 4.94 -6.85 -12.87
N ILE A 126 4.76 -5.75 -13.59
CA ILE A 126 3.46 -5.21 -13.98
C ILE A 126 3.45 -5.06 -15.50
N LYS A 127 2.43 -5.62 -16.15
CA LYS A 127 2.26 -5.58 -17.60
C LYS A 127 0.83 -5.20 -17.99
N HIS A 128 0.70 -4.32 -18.98
CA HIS A 128 -0.57 -4.06 -19.67
C HIS A 128 -0.32 -4.14 -21.18
N GLN A 129 -0.86 -5.19 -21.82
CA GLN A 129 -0.73 -5.40 -23.26
C GLN A 129 0.73 -5.24 -23.71
N ASP A 130 0.97 -4.47 -24.78
CA ASP A 130 2.31 -4.13 -25.27
C ASP A 130 2.77 -2.72 -24.83
N ASP A 131 1.89 -1.94 -24.20
CA ASP A 131 2.12 -0.53 -23.85
C ASP A 131 2.80 -0.34 -22.48
N LEU A 132 2.63 -1.29 -21.55
CA LEU A 132 3.27 -1.26 -20.24
C LEU A 132 3.95 -2.59 -19.95
N ASN A 133 5.25 -2.55 -19.64
CA ASN A 133 6.01 -3.68 -19.13
C ASN A 133 7.11 -3.15 -18.23
N THR A 134 6.89 -3.19 -16.91
CA THR A 134 7.80 -2.55 -15.94
C THR A 134 7.98 -3.38 -14.68
N LYS A 135 9.02 -3.03 -13.93
CA LYS A 135 9.27 -3.55 -12.58
C LYS A 135 9.00 -2.44 -11.57
N LEU A 136 8.28 -2.78 -10.50
CA LEU A 136 8.10 -1.93 -9.34
C LEU A 136 8.84 -2.56 -8.15
N ASN A 137 9.85 -1.87 -7.63
CA ASN A 137 10.60 -2.29 -6.45
C ASN A 137 10.48 -1.22 -5.37
N PHE A 138 10.12 -1.62 -4.15
CA PHE A 138 10.06 -0.72 -3.01
C PHE A 138 10.23 -1.49 -1.70
N SER A 139 10.56 -0.79 -0.62
CA SER A 139 10.63 -1.36 0.73
C SER A 139 9.52 -0.77 1.60
N GLN A 140 9.04 -1.56 2.57
CA GLN A 140 8.20 -1.08 3.65
C GLN A 140 8.69 -1.65 4.99
N GLN A 141 8.91 -0.78 5.96
CA GLN A 141 9.09 -1.17 7.35
C GLN A 141 7.71 -1.39 7.99
N PHE A 142 7.50 -2.56 8.58
CA PHE A 142 6.30 -2.87 9.35
C PHE A 142 6.62 -2.91 10.83
N PHE A 143 5.70 -2.39 11.63
CA PHE A 143 5.73 -2.45 13.09
C PHE A 143 4.49 -3.20 13.56
N ASN A 144 4.60 -3.99 14.63
CA ASN A 144 3.41 -4.51 15.29
C ASN A 144 2.92 -3.46 16.30
N ASP A 145 1.64 -3.12 16.18
CA ASP A 145 0.92 -2.38 17.22
C ASP A 145 0.52 -3.32 18.38
#